data_AF-A0A6V7BYH7-F1
#
_entry.id   AF-A0A6V7BYH7-F1
#
_cell.length_a   1.000
_cell.length_b   1.000
_cell.length_c   1.000
_cell.angle_alpha   90.00
_cell.angle_beta   90.00
_cell.angle_gamma   90.00
#
_symmetry.space_group_name_H-M   'P 1'
#
loop_
_entity.id
_entity.type
_entity.pdbx_description
1 polymer ?
#
loop_
_entity_poly.entity_id
_entity_poly.type
_entity_poly.pdbx_seq_one_letter_code
_entity_poly.pdbx_strand_id
1 'polypeptide(L)'
;MFVFTRRAIQQMLYGIAPWMPAIPLAELVSRLNTPYTNRLPQMWEVAWLYALGSVVKIEHERPLPGGKPDLWFNVRSNGSDVQVIADITTLSDTTLHELNPFEKLSEAVHKQARKAGLEGGGFHIRAEHFESIIKDGKKVQLLIPTGPAFEQLVKKQIKPFANKVAADPLRPQRLDIDESGAKFTVDYKGPSEYSQGSHRSYNVTLSPKKNVLYNRLNDKTSQLRGAPDGAVRMLVICDGDCTLLRENRPLEGLNSQHIVQSFLQGSQTIDIVLLVTVLDNGRTIFQRRDPMRVECRMVAAPTRPVQSI
;
A
#
# COMPACT_ATOMS: atom_id res chain seq x y z
N MET A 1 0.80 2.23 -8.82
CA MET A 1 0.98 3.66 -9.20
C MET A 1 2.47 4.05 -9.23
N PHE A 2 2.95 4.85 -10.19
CA PHE A 2 4.28 5.49 -10.13
C PHE A 2 4.11 6.97 -9.78
N VAL A 3 4.52 7.37 -8.58
CA VAL A 3 4.38 8.75 -8.08
C VAL A 3 5.40 9.69 -8.74
N PHE A 4 6.58 9.18 -9.09
CA PHE A 4 7.67 9.98 -9.65
C PHE A 4 8.08 9.48 -11.03
N THR A 5 8.40 10.42 -11.92
CA THR A 5 8.99 10.08 -13.22
C THR A 5 10.46 9.70 -13.06
N ARG A 6 11.00 8.91 -14.01
CA ARG A 6 12.44 8.61 -14.05
C ARG A 6 13.30 9.86 -14.02
N ARG A 7 12.90 10.91 -14.76
CA ARG A 7 13.60 12.19 -14.80
C ARG A 7 13.61 12.87 -13.44
N ALA A 8 12.48 12.88 -12.73
CA ALA A 8 12.39 13.47 -11.40
C ALA A 8 13.34 12.77 -10.40
N ILE A 9 13.32 11.44 -10.36
CA ILE A 9 14.24 10.66 -9.52
C ILE A 9 15.70 10.92 -9.88
N GLN A 10 16.03 11.00 -11.17
CA GLN A 10 17.39 11.31 -11.60
C GLN A 10 17.87 12.68 -11.10
N GLN A 11 17.00 13.70 -11.12
CA GLN A 11 17.32 15.02 -10.59
C GLN A 11 17.53 14.99 -9.08
N MET A 12 16.68 14.26 -8.35
CA MET A 12 16.85 14.07 -6.90
C MET A 12 18.18 13.37 -6.58
N LEU A 13 18.55 12.33 -7.35
CA LEU A 13 19.85 11.65 -7.22
C LEU A 13 21.03 12.60 -7.44
N TYR A 14 20.96 13.48 -8.44
CA TYR A 14 21.99 14.52 -8.63
C TYR A 14 22.05 15.50 -7.45
N GLY A 15 20.91 15.80 -6.84
CA GLY A 15 20.86 16.67 -5.67
C GLY A 15 21.45 16.06 -4.40
N ILE A 16 21.35 14.74 -4.21
CA ILE A 16 21.91 14.07 -3.02
C ILE A 16 23.38 13.64 -3.20
N ALA A 17 23.82 13.44 -4.44
CA ALA A 17 25.17 12.97 -4.75
C ALA A 17 26.33 13.77 -4.12
N PRO A 18 26.27 15.11 -3.96
CA PRO A 18 27.37 15.87 -3.36
C PRO A 18 27.66 15.56 -1.89
N TRP A 19 26.69 15.03 -1.14
CA TRP A 19 26.82 14.79 0.29
C TRP A 19 26.57 13.33 0.71
N MET A 20 26.01 12.50 -0.17
CA MET A 20 25.82 11.07 0.07
C MET A 20 27.11 10.28 -0.14
N PRO A 21 27.49 9.34 0.75
CA PRO A 21 28.64 8.46 0.51
C PRO A 21 28.45 7.60 -0.76
N ALA A 22 29.55 7.36 -1.48
CA ALA A 22 29.51 6.74 -2.82
C ALA A 22 28.89 5.32 -2.83
N ILE A 23 29.14 4.52 -1.79
CA ILE A 23 28.63 3.14 -1.70
C ILE A 23 27.10 3.13 -1.52
N PRO A 24 26.50 3.76 -0.48
CA PRO A 24 25.05 3.90 -0.36
C PRO A 24 24.37 4.50 -1.60
N LEU A 25 24.98 5.50 -2.23
CA LEU A 25 24.44 6.08 -3.47
C LEU A 25 24.40 5.07 -4.62
N ALA A 26 25.47 4.29 -4.82
CA ALA A 26 25.51 3.24 -5.83
C ALA A 26 24.48 2.13 -5.55
N GLU A 27 24.29 1.76 -4.28
CA GLU A 27 23.28 0.79 -3.87
C GLU A 27 21.86 1.30 -4.15
N LEU A 28 21.55 2.55 -3.80
CA LEU A 28 20.28 3.20 -4.14
C LEU A 28 19.98 3.16 -5.64
N VAL A 29 20.97 3.52 -6.47
CA VAL A 29 20.85 3.49 -7.93
C VAL A 29 20.67 2.06 -8.45
N SER A 30 21.39 1.09 -7.89
CA SER A 30 21.26 -0.33 -8.25
C SER A 30 19.85 -0.86 -7.97
N ARG A 31 19.33 -0.61 -6.76
CA ARG A 31 17.96 -0.99 -6.36
C ARG A 31 16.91 -0.36 -7.30
N LEU A 32 17.05 0.92 -7.63
CA LEU A 32 16.13 1.63 -8.54
C LEU A 32 16.11 1.09 -9.98
N ASN A 33 17.19 0.44 -10.42
CA ASN A 33 17.32 -0.14 -11.76
C ASN A 33 16.99 -1.63 -11.82
N THR A 34 16.72 -2.29 -10.68
CA THR A 34 16.40 -3.71 -10.66
C THR A 34 14.93 -3.96 -11.03
N PRO A 35 14.63 -4.66 -12.14
CA PRO A 35 13.25 -4.93 -12.56
C PRO A 35 12.48 -5.76 -11.53
N TYR A 36 11.17 -5.54 -11.42
CA TYR A 36 10.24 -6.31 -10.57
C TYR A 36 10.54 -6.29 -9.06
N THR A 37 11.39 -5.36 -8.59
CA THR A 37 11.67 -5.15 -7.17
C THR A 37 10.88 -3.95 -6.60
N ASN A 38 10.99 -3.75 -5.29
CA ASN A 38 10.43 -2.71 -4.43
C ASN A 38 10.75 -1.24 -4.83
N ARG A 39 10.78 -0.93 -6.12
CA ARG A 39 11.22 0.34 -6.70
C ARG A 39 10.51 1.56 -6.11
N LEU A 40 9.20 1.46 -5.85
CA LEU A 40 8.43 2.56 -5.26
C LEU A 40 8.94 2.93 -3.84
N PRO A 41 9.15 1.97 -2.93
CA PRO A 41 9.90 2.21 -1.70
C PRO A 41 11.22 2.97 -1.88
N GLN A 42 12.07 2.56 -2.82
CA GLN A 42 13.34 3.28 -3.05
C GLN A 42 13.14 4.69 -3.64
N MET A 43 12.11 4.89 -4.45
CA MET A 43 11.77 6.21 -4.97
C MET A 43 11.36 7.16 -3.83
N TRP A 44 10.61 6.66 -2.84
CA TRP A 44 10.26 7.42 -1.64
C TRP A 44 11.46 7.74 -0.76
N GLU A 45 12.37 6.79 -0.59
CA GLU A 45 13.61 6.98 0.14
C GLU A 45 14.45 8.12 -0.47
N VAL A 46 14.68 8.08 -1.79
CA VAL A 46 15.38 9.15 -2.52
C VAL A 46 14.65 10.49 -2.42
N ALA A 47 13.32 10.50 -2.52
CA ALA A 47 12.54 11.72 -2.41
C ALA A 47 12.71 12.40 -1.03
N TRP A 48 12.69 11.63 0.05
CA TRP A 48 12.89 12.14 1.41
C TRP A 48 14.33 12.57 1.67
N LEU A 49 15.32 11.80 1.20
CA LEU A 49 16.73 12.18 1.27
C LEU A 49 16.99 13.51 0.56
N TYR A 50 16.44 13.68 -0.64
CA TYR A 50 16.55 14.93 -1.39
C TYR A 50 15.83 16.09 -0.69
N ALA A 51 14.57 15.89 -0.29
CA ALA A 51 13.76 16.95 0.31
C ALA A 51 14.32 17.43 1.64
N LEU A 52 14.63 16.52 2.57
CA LEU A 52 15.20 16.89 3.86
C LEU A 52 16.65 17.35 3.74
N GLY A 53 17.45 16.71 2.87
CA GLY A 53 18.88 17.04 2.70
C GLY A 53 19.09 18.43 2.09
N SER A 54 18.06 18.99 1.46
CA SER A 54 18.04 20.37 0.98
C SER A 54 17.86 21.40 2.10
N VAL A 55 17.48 20.98 3.31
CA VAL A 55 17.14 21.88 4.44
C VAL A 55 18.02 21.61 5.67
N VAL A 56 18.38 20.36 5.92
CA VAL A 56 19.20 19.94 7.06
C VAL A 56 20.32 19.01 6.61
N LYS A 57 21.41 18.97 7.38
CA LYS A 57 22.46 17.95 7.19
C LYS A 57 21.93 16.59 7.63
N ILE A 58 22.04 15.60 6.74
CA ILE A 58 21.61 14.22 6.97
C ILE A 58 22.82 13.29 7.02
N GLU A 59 22.81 12.38 7.98
CA GLU A 59 23.60 11.14 7.94
C GLU A 59 22.66 10.00 7.52
N HIS A 60 22.99 9.29 6.44
CA HIS A 60 22.18 8.20 5.90
C HIS A 60 22.72 6.84 6.34
N GLU A 61 21.82 5.92 6.71
CA GLU A 61 22.13 4.54 7.12
C GLU A 61 23.18 4.43 8.25
N ARG A 62 23.18 5.39 9.19
CA ARG A 62 24.07 5.32 10.37
C ARG A 62 23.67 4.13 11.26
N PRO A 63 24.59 3.20 11.57
CA PRO A 63 24.25 1.99 12.32
C PRO A 63 23.77 2.26 13.76
N LEU A 64 22.77 1.49 14.17
CA LEU A 64 22.28 1.29 15.53
C LEU A 64 22.29 -0.21 15.86
N PRO A 65 22.24 -0.59 17.16
CA PRO A 65 22.02 -1.98 17.55
C PRO A 65 20.80 -2.63 16.89
N GLY A 66 19.75 -1.85 16.64
CA GLY A 66 18.50 -2.31 16.01
C GLY A 66 18.51 -2.38 14.48
N GLY A 67 19.47 -1.75 13.80
CA GLY A 67 19.49 -1.66 12.34
C GLY A 67 20.21 -0.44 11.80
N LYS A 68 19.90 -0.06 10.55
CA LYS A 68 20.48 1.11 9.87
C LYS A 68 19.33 2.01 9.41
N PRO A 69 18.80 2.88 10.28
CA PRO A 69 17.74 3.81 9.90
C PRO A 69 18.19 4.72 8.76
N ASP A 70 17.24 5.06 7.89
CA ASP A 70 17.51 5.82 6.66
C ASP A 70 17.98 7.26 6.92
N LEU A 71 17.56 7.89 8.02
CA LEU A 71 17.75 9.31 8.27
C LEU A 71 18.24 9.59 9.70
N TRP A 72 19.31 10.38 9.81
CA TRP A 72 19.77 11.01 11.04
C TRP A 72 20.00 12.49 10.79
N PHE A 73 19.39 13.36 11.58
CA PHE A 73 19.56 14.80 11.46
C PHE A 73 19.27 15.50 12.78
N ASN A 74 19.68 16.77 12.89
CA ASN A 74 19.38 17.60 14.05
C ASN A 74 18.37 18.68 13.65
N VAL A 75 17.44 18.96 14.55
CA VAL A 75 16.52 20.10 14.45
C VAL A 75 16.71 21.01 15.64
N ARG A 76 16.66 22.32 15.41
CA ARG A 76 16.75 23.28 16.51
C ARG A 76 15.35 23.51 17.10
N SER A 77 15.20 23.27 18.39
CA SER A 77 13.94 23.47 19.12
C SER A 77 14.23 24.17 20.44
N ASN A 78 13.53 25.27 20.72
CA ASN A 78 13.68 26.06 21.95
C ASN A 78 15.15 26.41 22.30
N GLY A 79 15.98 26.65 21.28
CA GLY A 79 17.39 27.01 21.46
C GLY A 79 18.36 25.82 21.58
N SER A 80 17.86 24.59 21.70
CA SER A 80 18.66 23.35 21.78
C SER A 80 18.60 22.54 20.49
N ASP A 81 19.67 21.81 20.19
CA ASP A 81 19.69 20.83 19.11
C ASP A 81 19.04 19.52 19.59
N VAL A 82 18.01 19.09 18.87
CA VAL A 82 17.30 17.83 19.11
C VAL A 82 17.65 16.89 17.98
N GLN A 83 18.23 15.74 18.31
CA GLN A 83 18.51 14.71 17.34
C GLN A 83 17.23 13.98 16.94
N VAL A 84 17.04 13.79 15.64
CA VAL A 84 15.96 13.01 15.06
C VAL A 84 16.55 11.84 14.29
N ILE A 85 16.06 10.64 14.58
CA ILE A 85 16.42 9.41 13.89
C ILE A 85 15.15 8.84 13.29
N ALA A 86 15.15 8.66 11.97
CA ALA A 86 13.97 8.22 11.24
C ALA A 86 14.26 7.09 10.26
N ASP A 87 13.24 6.25 10.09
CA ASP A 87 13.23 5.18 9.10
C ASP A 87 12.01 5.35 8.18
N ILE A 88 12.24 5.17 6.88
CA ILE A 88 11.29 5.36 5.81
C ILE A 88 10.75 4.00 5.40
N THR A 89 9.44 3.93 5.20
CA THR A 89 8.81 2.74 4.66
C THR A 89 7.65 3.11 3.77
N THR A 90 7.20 2.16 2.96
CA THR A 90 6.09 2.34 2.04
C THR A 90 5.02 1.29 2.33
N LEU A 91 3.78 1.75 2.41
CA LEU A 91 2.63 0.93 2.74
C LEU A 91 1.82 0.61 1.48
N SER A 92 1.45 -0.66 1.28
CA SER A 92 0.71 -1.11 0.10
C SER A 92 -0.31 -2.18 0.46
N ASP A 93 -1.40 -2.24 -0.29
CA ASP A 93 -2.44 -3.27 -0.17
C ASP A 93 -2.12 -4.55 -0.98
N THR A 94 -0.94 -4.67 -1.61
CA THR A 94 -0.56 -5.81 -2.47
C THR A 94 -0.87 -7.17 -1.83
N THR A 95 -0.40 -7.43 -0.60
CA THR A 95 -0.66 -8.71 0.09
C THR A 95 -2.15 -8.93 0.35
N LEU A 96 -2.91 -7.86 0.55
CA LEU A 96 -4.35 -7.95 0.76
C LEU A 96 -5.08 -8.29 -0.56
N HIS A 97 -4.66 -7.71 -1.68
CA HIS A 97 -5.15 -8.06 -3.02
C HIS A 97 -4.78 -9.49 -3.42
N GLU A 98 -3.60 -9.97 -3.01
CA GLU A 98 -3.17 -11.37 -3.25
C GLU A 98 -4.07 -12.36 -2.51
N LEU A 99 -4.53 -12.02 -1.31
CA LEU A 99 -5.48 -12.83 -0.52
C LEU A 99 -6.93 -12.70 -0.98
N ASN A 100 -7.26 -11.66 -1.74
CA ASN A 100 -8.60 -11.36 -2.23
C ASN A 100 -8.57 -11.11 -3.76
N PRO A 101 -8.30 -12.14 -4.58
CA PRO A 101 -7.85 -12.00 -5.96
C PRO A 101 -8.99 -11.68 -6.95
N PHE A 102 -9.82 -10.68 -6.66
CA PHE A 102 -10.96 -10.30 -7.51
C PHE A 102 -10.53 -9.82 -8.89
N GLU A 103 -9.50 -8.98 -8.96
CA GLU A 103 -8.95 -8.46 -10.21
C GLU A 103 -8.38 -9.58 -11.06
N LYS A 104 -7.71 -10.56 -10.44
CA LYS A 104 -7.20 -11.76 -11.13
C LYS A 104 -8.34 -12.62 -11.68
N LEU A 105 -9.44 -12.77 -10.92
CA LEU A 105 -10.63 -13.47 -11.40
C LEU A 105 -11.24 -12.75 -12.61
N SER A 106 -11.41 -11.43 -12.53
CA SER A 106 -11.91 -10.61 -13.63
C SER A 106 -11.02 -10.71 -14.87
N GLU A 107 -9.71 -10.60 -14.70
CA GLU A 107 -8.75 -10.76 -15.78
C GLU A 107 -8.83 -12.17 -16.39
N ALA A 108 -8.94 -13.22 -15.57
CA ALA A 108 -9.04 -14.59 -16.03
C ALA A 108 -10.31 -14.81 -16.89
N VAL A 109 -11.47 -14.29 -16.47
CA VAL A 109 -12.70 -14.35 -17.26
C VAL A 109 -12.50 -13.71 -18.63
N HIS A 110 -12.03 -12.46 -18.67
CA HIS A 110 -11.80 -11.76 -19.94
C HIS A 110 -10.72 -12.41 -20.80
N LYS A 111 -9.66 -12.94 -20.18
CA LYS A 111 -8.58 -13.64 -20.87
C LYS A 111 -9.08 -14.92 -21.53
N GLN A 112 -9.92 -15.70 -20.86
CA GLN A 112 -10.49 -16.91 -21.48
C GLN A 112 -11.54 -16.55 -22.55
N ALA A 113 -12.35 -15.52 -22.34
CA ALA A 113 -13.30 -15.03 -23.34
C ALA A 113 -12.58 -14.61 -24.63
N ARG A 114 -11.52 -13.78 -24.52
CA ARG A 114 -10.69 -13.40 -25.68
C ARG A 114 -10.06 -14.59 -26.38
N LYS A 115 -9.56 -15.57 -25.63
CA LYS A 115 -9.02 -16.82 -26.19
C LYS A 115 -10.07 -17.66 -26.93
N ALA A 116 -11.33 -17.55 -26.55
CA ALA A 116 -12.45 -18.21 -27.19
C ALA A 116 -13.00 -17.42 -28.40
N GLY A 117 -12.43 -16.25 -28.72
CA GLY A 117 -12.85 -15.42 -29.85
C GLY A 117 -13.92 -14.37 -29.53
N LEU A 118 -14.25 -14.16 -28.25
CA LEU A 118 -15.14 -13.06 -27.84
C LEU A 118 -14.37 -11.75 -27.77
N GLU A 119 -14.88 -10.75 -28.50
CA GLU A 119 -14.45 -9.36 -28.41
C GLU A 119 -15.44 -8.56 -27.56
N GLY A 120 -14.94 -7.66 -26.71
CA GLY A 120 -15.75 -6.82 -25.82
C GLY A 120 -15.90 -7.34 -24.38
N GLY A 121 -16.84 -6.73 -23.66
CA GLY A 121 -17.21 -6.98 -22.27
C GLY A 121 -18.54 -7.73 -22.14
N GLY A 122 -19.39 -7.29 -21.21
CA GLY A 122 -20.69 -7.92 -20.92
C GLY A 122 -20.67 -8.90 -19.75
N PHE A 123 -19.52 -9.04 -19.07
CA PHE A 123 -19.36 -9.89 -17.91
C PHE A 123 -19.62 -9.11 -16.61
N HIS A 124 -20.47 -9.66 -15.75
CA HIS A 124 -20.76 -9.14 -14.43
C HIS A 124 -20.35 -10.17 -13.39
N ILE A 125 -19.35 -9.84 -12.58
CA ILE A 125 -18.78 -10.75 -11.59
C ILE A 125 -19.24 -10.32 -10.20
N ARG A 126 -19.83 -11.23 -9.43
CA ARG A 126 -20.15 -10.99 -8.02
C ARG A 126 -19.44 -12.01 -7.15
N ALA A 127 -18.53 -11.55 -6.30
CA ALA A 127 -17.85 -12.42 -5.35
C ALA A 127 -18.51 -12.34 -3.97
N GLU A 128 -18.83 -13.50 -3.40
CA GLU A 128 -19.24 -13.61 -2.01
C GLU A 128 -18.02 -13.51 -1.09
N HIS A 129 -18.27 -13.39 0.21
CA HIS A 129 -17.24 -13.17 1.20
C HIS A 129 -17.53 -13.93 2.50
N PHE A 130 -16.49 -14.06 3.30
CA PHE A 130 -16.55 -14.54 4.68
C PHE A 130 -16.06 -13.42 5.60
N GLU A 131 -16.82 -13.15 6.67
CA GLU A 131 -16.40 -12.26 7.75
C GLU A 131 -15.97 -13.11 8.95
N SER A 132 -14.70 -13.00 9.33
CA SER A 132 -14.20 -13.58 10.59
C SER A 132 -14.17 -12.53 11.68
N ILE A 133 -14.67 -12.88 12.86
CA ILE A 133 -14.45 -12.08 14.07
C ILE A 133 -13.01 -12.34 14.52
N ILE A 134 -12.25 -11.27 14.70
CA ILE A 134 -10.89 -11.31 15.23
C ILE A 134 -10.83 -10.54 16.54
N LYS A 135 -9.76 -10.73 17.31
CA LYS A 135 -9.50 -9.90 18.48
C LYS A 135 -9.46 -8.44 18.06
N ASP A 136 -10.33 -7.63 18.67
CA ASP A 136 -10.47 -6.19 18.42
C ASP A 136 -10.91 -5.83 16.98
N GLY A 137 -11.78 -6.64 16.33
CA GLY A 137 -12.40 -6.25 15.06
C GLY A 137 -12.96 -7.39 14.21
N LYS A 138 -13.08 -7.13 12.91
CA LYS A 138 -13.47 -8.12 11.89
C LYS A 138 -12.46 -8.15 10.75
N LYS A 139 -12.39 -9.27 10.03
CA LYS A 139 -11.64 -9.39 8.79
C LYS A 139 -12.54 -9.98 7.70
N VAL A 140 -12.64 -9.24 6.60
CA VAL A 140 -13.33 -9.67 5.38
C VAL A 140 -12.34 -10.42 4.50
N GLN A 141 -12.78 -11.55 3.95
CA GLN A 141 -12.06 -12.28 2.92
C GLN A 141 -13.02 -12.69 1.81
N LEU A 142 -12.65 -12.45 0.56
CA LEU A 142 -13.42 -12.89 -0.59
C LEU A 142 -13.31 -14.40 -0.74
N LEU A 143 -14.44 -15.04 -1.11
CA LEU A 143 -14.49 -16.47 -1.40
C LEU A 143 -14.03 -16.73 -2.84
N ILE A 144 -12.76 -16.41 -3.09
CA ILE A 144 -12.06 -16.69 -4.34
C ILE A 144 -10.77 -17.43 -3.99
N PRO A 145 -10.51 -18.60 -4.56
CA PRO A 145 -9.30 -19.36 -4.26
C PRO A 145 -8.06 -18.61 -4.77
N THR A 146 -6.90 -18.95 -4.21
CA THR A 146 -5.59 -18.41 -4.61
C THR A 146 -4.67 -19.54 -5.10
N GLY A 147 -3.55 -19.18 -5.71
CA GLY A 147 -2.49 -20.13 -6.08
C GLY A 147 -2.96 -21.27 -7.00
N PRO A 148 -2.52 -22.52 -6.77
CA PRO A 148 -2.88 -23.65 -7.62
C PRO A 148 -4.38 -23.94 -7.71
N ALA A 149 -5.14 -23.69 -6.64
CA ALA A 149 -6.59 -23.88 -6.63
C ALA A 149 -7.29 -22.89 -7.57
N PHE A 150 -6.81 -21.65 -7.63
CA PHE A 150 -7.29 -20.65 -8.59
C PHE A 150 -7.06 -21.09 -10.04
N GLU A 151 -5.86 -21.56 -10.36
CA GLU A 151 -5.54 -22.03 -11.72
C GLU A 151 -6.40 -23.23 -12.13
N GLN A 152 -6.67 -24.14 -11.18
CA GLN A 152 -7.57 -25.27 -11.42
C GLN A 152 -9.01 -24.81 -11.67
N LEU A 153 -9.51 -23.86 -10.86
CA LEU A 153 -10.83 -23.25 -11.04
C LEU A 153 -10.95 -22.59 -12.43
N VAL A 154 -9.94 -21.83 -12.85
CA VAL A 154 -9.92 -21.20 -14.18
C VAL A 154 -10.00 -22.25 -15.29
N LYS A 155 -9.22 -23.33 -15.18
CA LYS A 155 -9.20 -24.40 -16.18
C LYS A 155 -10.52 -25.19 -16.23
N LYS A 156 -11.08 -25.52 -15.06
CA LYS A 156 -12.25 -26.41 -14.94
C LYS A 156 -13.58 -25.70 -15.15
N GLN A 157 -13.70 -24.43 -14.76
CA GLN A 157 -14.98 -23.72 -14.75
C GLN A 157 -14.99 -22.51 -15.69
N ILE A 158 -14.01 -21.60 -15.55
CA ILE A 158 -14.00 -20.33 -16.30
C ILE A 158 -13.77 -20.55 -17.79
N LYS A 159 -12.81 -21.40 -18.17
CA LYS A 159 -12.53 -21.67 -19.59
C LYS A 159 -13.73 -22.35 -20.30
N PRO A 160 -14.34 -23.41 -19.76
CA PRO A 160 -15.56 -23.98 -20.37
C PRO A 160 -16.71 -22.99 -20.46
N PHE A 161 -16.92 -22.16 -19.44
CA PHE A 161 -17.92 -21.10 -19.48
C PHE A 161 -17.67 -20.09 -20.60
N ALA A 162 -16.42 -19.60 -20.74
CA ALA A 162 -16.05 -18.69 -21.82
C ALA A 162 -16.29 -19.30 -23.22
N ASN A 163 -15.95 -20.57 -23.42
CA ASN A 163 -16.23 -21.27 -24.67
C ASN A 163 -17.74 -21.38 -24.95
N LYS A 164 -18.54 -21.63 -23.91
CA LYS A 164 -20.00 -21.73 -24.03
C LYS A 164 -20.62 -20.38 -24.40
N VAL A 165 -20.12 -19.28 -23.84
CA VAL A 165 -20.53 -17.92 -24.21
C VAL A 165 -20.13 -17.61 -25.65
N ALA A 166 -18.91 -17.97 -26.06
CA ALA A 166 -18.41 -17.72 -27.41
C ALA A 166 -19.21 -18.44 -28.50
N ALA A 167 -19.75 -19.63 -28.18
CA ALA A 167 -20.59 -20.40 -29.09
C ALA A 167 -21.97 -19.77 -29.34
N ASP A 168 -22.49 -18.96 -28.40
CA ASP A 168 -23.78 -18.28 -28.51
C ASP A 168 -23.74 -16.92 -27.78
N PRO A 169 -23.05 -15.91 -28.37
CA PRO A 169 -22.74 -14.64 -27.71
C PRO A 169 -23.94 -13.71 -27.57
N LEU A 170 -25.07 -14.00 -28.24
CA LEU A 170 -26.29 -13.20 -28.09
C LEU A 170 -27.16 -13.68 -26.93
N ARG A 171 -26.89 -14.88 -26.42
CA ARG A 171 -27.66 -15.48 -25.33
C ARG A 171 -27.02 -15.18 -23.98
N PRO A 172 -27.77 -14.64 -23.01
CA PRO A 172 -27.28 -14.51 -21.64
C PRO A 172 -26.92 -15.86 -21.04
N GLN A 173 -25.79 -15.91 -20.33
CA GLN A 173 -25.33 -17.11 -19.65
C GLN A 173 -24.84 -16.77 -18.25
N ARG A 174 -24.94 -17.75 -17.35
CA ARG A 174 -24.51 -17.61 -15.97
C ARG A 174 -23.65 -18.81 -15.55
N LEU A 175 -22.59 -18.51 -14.84
CA LEU A 175 -21.79 -19.48 -14.09
C LEU A 175 -21.97 -19.19 -12.60
N ASP A 176 -22.46 -20.18 -11.86
CA ASP A 176 -22.52 -20.16 -10.41
C ASP A 176 -21.43 -21.08 -9.85
N ILE A 177 -20.56 -20.52 -9.01
CA ILE A 177 -19.57 -21.27 -8.24
C ILE A 177 -20.00 -21.25 -6.79
N ASP A 178 -20.23 -22.43 -6.22
CA ASP A 178 -20.45 -22.65 -4.79
C ASP A 178 -19.78 -23.99 -4.42
N GLU A 179 -18.48 -23.92 -4.16
CA GLU A 179 -17.67 -25.07 -3.75
C GLU A 179 -16.77 -24.67 -2.57
N SER A 180 -16.16 -25.66 -1.91
CA SER A 180 -15.36 -25.41 -0.69
C SER A 180 -14.27 -24.36 -0.92
N GLY A 181 -14.46 -23.16 -0.36
CA GLY A 181 -13.51 -22.05 -0.46
C GLY A 181 -13.67 -21.15 -1.69
N ALA A 182 -14.69 -21.36 -2.53
CA ALA A 182 -14.99 -20.52 -3.69
C ALA A 182 -16.50 -20.28 -3.81
N LYS A 183 -16.92 -19.02 -3.79
CA LYS A 183 -18.32 -18.64 -3.95
C LYS A 183 -18.44 -17.31 -4.70
N PHE A 184 -18.86 -17.38 -5.95
CA PHE A 184 -19.06 -16.21 -6.80
C PHE A 184 -19.90 -16.55 -8.03
N THR A 185 -20.40 -15.52 -8.70
CA THR A 185 -21.14 -15.65 -9.96
C THR A 185 -20.45 -14.89 -11.08
N VAL A 186 -20.57 -15.40 -12.30
CA VAL A 186 -20.21 -14.69 -13.53
C VAL A 186 -21.42 -14.71 -14.45
N ASP A 187 -22.07 -13.56 -14.58
CA ASP A 187 -23.19 -13.38 -15.51
C ASP A 187 -22.67 -12.71 -16.79
N TYR A 188 -22.85 -13.37 -17.93
CA TYR A 188 -22.71 -12.75 -19.24
C TYR A 188 -24.09 -12.30 -19.72
N LYS A 189 -24.27 -10.99 -19.93
CA LYS A 189 -25.57 -10.40 -20.30
C LYS A 189 -25.74 -10.13 -21.81
N GLY A 190 -24.77 -10.56 -22.61
CA GLY A 190 -24.69 -10.23 -24.03
C GLY A 190 -23.55 -9.24 -24.33
N PRO A 191 -23.32 -8.90 -25.60
CA PRO A 191 -22.22 -8.04 -26.01
C PRO A 191 -22.37 -6.64 -25.41
N SER A 192 -21.29 -6.14 -24.82
CA SER A 192 -21.22 -4.79 -24.26
C SER A 192 -19.80 -4.28 -24.36
N GLU A 193 -19.61 -2.96 -24.33
CA GLU A 193 -18.28 -2.36 -24.16
C GLU A 193 -17.76 -2.50 -22.73
N TYR A 194 -18.66 -2.72 -21.76
CA TYR A 194 -18.35 -2.66 -20.34
C TYR A 194 -18.59 -4.01 -19.66
N SER A 195 -17.74 -4.30 -18.68
CA SER A 195 -17.93 -5.36 -17.71
C SER A 195 -17.98 -4.73 -16.33
N GLN A 196 -18.64 -5.38 -15.38
CA GLN A 196 -18.78 -4.87 -14.02
C GLN A 196 -18.39 -5.94 -13.00
N GLY A 197 -18.02 -5.47 -11.82
CA GLY A 197 -17.65 -6.32 -10.71
C GLY A 197 -18.20 -5.78 -9.40
N SER A 198 -18.61 -6.65 -8.50
CA SER A 198 -19.01 -6.29 -7.15
C SER A 198 -18.49 -7.32 -6.15
N HIS A 199 -17.97 -6.83 -5.02
CA HIS A 199 -17.57 -7.64 -3.88
C HIS A 199 -17.64 -6.79 -2.61
N ARG A 200 -17.66 -7.43 -1.43
CA ARG A 200 -17.50 -6.72 -0.16
C ARG A 200 -16.12 -6.06 -0.13
N SER A 201 -16.05 -4.82 0.32
CA SER A 201 -14.75 -4.15 0.53
C SER A 201 -13.96 -4.90 1.60
N TYR A 202 -12.73 -5.27 1.25
CA TYR A 202 -11.81 -5.99 2.13
C TYR A 202 -10.62 -5.13 2.58
N ASN A 203 -10.45 -3.95 1.98
CA ASN A 203 -9.43 -2.94 2.27
C ASN A 203 -9.84 -1.91 3.32
N VAL A 204 -11.10 -1.92 3.76
CA VAL A 204 -11.55 -1.17 4.94
C VAL A 204 -10.95 -1.78 6.20
N THR A 205 -10.37 -0.92 7.05
CA THR A 205 -9.77 -1.37 8.32
C THR A 205 -10.79 -1.38 9.45
N LEU A 206 -11.12 -2.57 9.94
CA LEU A 206 -12.08 -2.78 11.03
C LEU A 206 -11.44 -3.12 12.39
N SER A 207 -10.11 -3.00 12.50
CA SER A 207 -9.37 -3.24 13.74
C SER A 207 -8.22 -2.24 13.90
N PRO A 208 -8.04 -1.61 15.08
CA PRO A 208 -6.96 -0.66 15.31
C PRO A 208 -5.57 -1.32 15.27
N LYS A 209 -5.48 -2.61 15.59
CA LYS A 209 -4.19 -3.33 15.73
C LYS A 209 -3.95 -4.39 14.67
N LYS A 210 -5.00 -4.87 13.99
CA LYS A 210 -4.90 -5.93 12.97
C LYS A 210 -5.10 -5.35 11.58
N ASN A 211 -4.11 -4.57 11.14
CA ASN A 211 -4.10 -3.95 9.81
C ASN A 211 -2.67 -3.76 9.31
N VAL A 212 -2.55 -3.48 8.01
CA VAL A 212 -1.26 -3.35 7.33
C VAL A 212 -0.38 -2.24 7.92
N LEU A 213 -0.98 -1.13 8.35
CA LEU A 213 -0.26 0.03 8.91
C LEU A 213 0.31 -0.30 10.29
N TYR A 214 -0.50 -0.83 11.21
CA TYR A 214 -0.06 -1.20 12.56
C TYR A 214 1.03 -2.26 12.54
N ASN A 215 0.87 -3.29 11.68
CA ASN A 215 1.90 -4.32 11.51
C ASN A 215 3.20 -3.70 11.00
N ARG A 216 3.14 -2.82 9.99
CA ARG A 216 4.31 -2.14 9.44
C ARG A 216 5.02 -1.27 10.48
N LEU A 217 4.26 -0.53 11.29
CA LEU A 217 4.78 0.30 12.38
C LEU A 217 5.53 -0.55 13.42
N ASN A 218 4.95 -1.69 13.83
CA ASN A 218 5.60 -2.62 14.73
C ASN A 218 6.90 -3.18 14.16
N ASP A 219 6.88 -3.66 12.92
CA ASP A 219 8.05 -4.24 12.26
C ASP A 219 9.21 -3.25 12.22
N LYS A 220 8.92 -2.00 11.81
CA LYS A 220 9.93 -0.94 11.71
C LYS A 220 10.40 -0.37 13.05
N THR A 221 9.67 -0.59 14.14
CA THR A 221 10.10 -0.14 15.49
C THR A 221 11.46 -0.74 15.88
N SER A 222 11.75 -1.96 15.44
CA SER A 222 13.02 -2.63 15.70
C SER A 222 14.24 -1.88 15.15
N GLN A 223 14.10 -1.20 14.00
CA GLN A 223 15.19 -0.47 13.33
C GLN A 223 15.71 0.71 14.16
N LEU A 224 14.86 1.27 15.02
CA LEU A 224 15.19 2.45 15.84
C LEU A 224 15.63 2.07 17.27
N ARG A 225 15.78 0.78 17.57
CA ARG A 225 16.26 0.33 18.88
C ARG A 225 17.73 0.71 19.06
N GLY A 226 18.05 1.21 20.26
CA GLY A 226 19.39 1.68 20.61
C GLY A 226 19.70 3.10 20.11
N ALA A 227 18.70 3.82 19.59
CA ALA A 227 18.83 5.26 19.36
C ALA A 227 19.18 5.99 20.68
N PRO A 228 20.07 6.99 20.66
CA PRO A 228 20.55 7.69 21.86
C PRO A 228 19.43 8.25 22.74
N ASP A 229 19.73 8.41 24.02
CA ASP A 229 18.82 9.04 24.95
C ASP A 229 18.54 10.49 24.54
N GLY A 230 17.27 10.90 24.64
CA GLY A 230 16.82 12.22 24.19
C GLY A 230 16.62 12.35 22.67
N ALA A 231 17.01 11.38 21.86
CA ALA A 231 16.72 11.40 20.42
C ALA A 231 15.23 11.14 20.15
N VAL A 232 14.66 11.90 19.22
CA VAL A 232 13.31 11.71 18.70
C VAL A 232 13.33 10.58 17.67
N ARG A 233 12.52 9.55 17.90
CA ARG A 233 12.42 8.37 17.03
C ARG A 233 11.19 8.49 16.14
N MET A 234 11.40 8.53 14.83
CA MET A 234 10.38 8.85 13.85
C MET A 234 10.21 7.75 12.80
N LEU A 235 8.97 7.44 12.43
CA LEU A 235 8.68 6.60 11.26
C LEU A 235 8.04 7.44 10.16
N VAL A 236 8.55 7.34 8.94
CA VAL A 236 7.98 7.99 7.75
C VAL A 236 7.26 6.92 6.92
N ILE A 237 5.93 6.99 6.86
CA ILE A 237 5.08 6.03 6.15
C ILE A 237 4.61 6.65 4.84
N CYS A 238 5.16 6.16 3.74
CA CYS A 238 4.88 6.62 2.39
C CYS A 238 3.81 5.78 1.69
N ASP A 239 3.07 6.42 0.78
CA ASP A 239 2.00 5.79 0.03
C ASP A 239 2.53 4.86 -1.07
N GLY A 240 2.17 3.59 -0.97
CA GLY A 240 2.44 2.52 -1.93
C GLY A 240 1.17 2.00 -2.60
N ASP A 241 0.18 2.87 -2.82
CA ASP A 241 -1.17 2.53 -3.29
C ASP A 241 -2.02 1.86 -2.19
N CYS A 242 -1.91 2.36 -0.95
CA CYS A 242 -2.67 1.84 0.18
C CYS A 242 -3.95 2.66 0.41
N THR A 243 -5.09 1.98 0.35
CA THR A 243 -6.42 2.58 0.54
C THR A 243 -6.52 3.27 1.89
N LEU A 244 -5.99 2.65 2.95
CA LEU A 244 -6.00 3.17 4.31
C LEU A 244 -5.32 4.54 4.46
N LEU A 245 -4.30 4.84 3.63
CA LEU A 245 -3.64 6.15 3.66
C LEU A 245 -4.47 7.21 2.93
N ARG A 246 -5.08 6.86 1.81
CA ARG A 246 -5.88 7.79 0.97
C ARG A 246 -7.22 8.16 1.59
N GLU A 247 -7.87 7.23 2.29
CA GLU A 247 -9.19 7.46 2.87
C GLU A 247 -9.11 8.11 4.26
N ASN A 248 -9.17 9.45 4.28
CA ASN A 248 -9.18 10.20 5.53
C ASN A 248 -10.51 10.07 6.31
N ARG A 249 -11.61 9.87 5.59
CA ARG A 249 -12.98 9.73 6.14
C ARG A 249 -13.67 8.54 5.47
N PRO A 250 -13.33 7.30 5.86
CA PRO A 250 -13.96 6.15 5.27
C PRO A 250 -15.44 6.11 5.70
N LEU A 251 -16.31 5.60 4.82
CA LEU A 251 -17.73 5.41 5.13
C LEU A 251 -17.94 4.36 6.24
N GLU A 252 -17.01 3.42 6.35
CA GLU A 252 -16.98 2.33 7.33
C GLU A 252 -15.52 2.11 7.79
N GLY A 253 -15.31 1.78 9.07
CA GLY A 253 -13.98 1.45 9.61
C GLY A 253 -13.15 2.63 10.11
N LEU A 254 -11.86 2.37 10.35
CA LEU A 254 -10.90 3.28 10.95
C LEU A 254 -10.01 3.93 9.89
N ASN A 255 -9.65 5.20 10.10
CA ASN A 255 -8.66 5.87 9.27
C ASN A 255 -7.23 5.68 9.81
N SER A 256 -6.24 6.02 8.98
CA SER A 256 -4.81 5.90 9.30
C SER A 256 -4.41 6.66 10.58
N GLN A 257 -4.98 7.83 10.82
CA GLN A 257 -4.67 8.64 12.01
C GLN A 257 -5.07 7.93 13.31
N HIS A 258 -6.28 7.36 13.40
CA HIS A 258 -6.72 6.62 14.59
C HIS A 258 -5.84 5.40 14.88
N ILE A 259 -5.38 4.72 13.83
CA ILE A 259 -4.49 3.55 13.94
C ILE A 259 -3.12 3.99 14.48
N VAL A 260 -2.55 5.06 13.92
CA VAL A 260 -1.27 5.61 14.38
C VAL A 260 -1.36 6.09 15.83
N GLN A 261 -2.45 6.77 16.21
CA GLN A 261 -2.68 7.17 17.59
C GLN A 261 -2.75 5.96 18.52
N SER A 262 -3.48 4.91 18.13
CA SER A 262 -3.57 3.66 18.89
C SER A 262 -2.20 2.97 19.04
N PHE A 263 -1.38 3.00 17.99
CA PHE A 263 0.00 2.49 18.01
C PHE A 263 0.89 3.30 18.96
N LEU A 264 0.88 4.63 18.86
CA LEU A 264 1.71 5.51 19.69
C LEU A 264 1.32 5.49 21.17
N GLN A 265 0.03 5.30 21.49
CA GLN A 265 -0.42 5.07 22.87
C GLN A 265 0.16 3.79 23.48
N GLY A 266 0.37 2.74 22.68
CA GLY A 266 0.95 1.48 23.13
C GLY A 266 2.48 1.39 22.99
N SER A 267 3.11 2.31 22.26
CA SER A 267 4.55 2.28 21.97
C SER A 267 5.34 3.16 22.95
N GLN A 268 6.42 2.61 23.49
CA GLN A 268 7.41 3.37 24.27
C GLN A 268 8.67 3.73 23.45
N THR A 269 8.75 3.29 22.20
CA THR A 269 9.96 3.39 21.38
C THR A 269 9.83 4.38 20.23
N ILE A 270 8.61 4.69 19.79
CA ILE A 270 8.39 5.65 18.69
C ILE A 270 7.76 6.91 19.27
N ASP A 271 8.25 8.06 18.83
CA ASP A 271 7.80 9.38 19.30
C ASP A 271 6.94 10.07 18.24
N ILE A 272 7.24 9.88 16.95
CA ILE A 272 6.54 10.53 15.84
C ILE A 272 6.29 9.54 14.70
N VAL A 273 5.12 9.64 14.08
CA VAL A 273 4.84 9.02 12.78
C VAL A 273 4.41 10.09 11.80
N LEU A 274 5.05 10.12 10.63
CA LEU A 274 4.69 10.97 9.50
C LEU A 274 4.03 10.13 8.42
N LEU A 275 2.75 10.36 8.18
CA LEU A 275 2.00 9.76 7.08
C LEU A 275 2.14 10.64 5.84
N VAL A 276 2.53 10.04 4.72
CA VAL A 276 2.77 10.72 3.45
C VAL A 276 1.85 10.09 2.41
N THR A 277 0.82 10.83 2.01
CA THR A 277 -0.27 10.32 1.17
C THR A 277 -0.28 11.03 -0.17
N VAL A 278 -0.47 10.28 -1.25
CA VAL A 278 -0.62 10.85 -2.59
C VAL A 278 -2.11 10.97 -2.90
N LEU A 279 -2.58 12.21 -2.99
CA LEU A 279 -3.96 12.53 -3.32
C LEU A 279 -4.09 12.77 -4.82
N ASP A 280 -4.91 11.93 -5.47
CA ASP A 280 -5.40 12.17 -6.82
C ASP A 280 -6.74 12.91 -6.71
N ASN A 281 -6.73 14.20 -7.01
CA ASN A 281 -7.96 14.96 -7.20
C ASN A 281 -8.51 14.50 -8.55
N GLY A 282 -9.37 13.49 -8.53
CA GLY A 282 -9.93 12.85 -9.71
C GLY A 282 -10.46 13.84 -10.75
N ARG A 283 -10.65 13.34 -11.98
CA ARG A 283 -11.13 14.12 -13.13
C ARG A 283 -12.35 14.95 -12.73
N THR A 284 -12.20 16.27 -12.70
CA THR A 284 -13.38 17.15 -12.72
C THR A 284 -14.15 16.91 -14.01
N ILE A 285 -15.46 17.12 -13.98
CA ILE A 285 -16.39 17.00 -15.13
C ILE A 285 -15.89 17.81 -16.36
N PHE A 286 -14.97 18.75 -16.15
CA PHE A 286 -14.38 19.63 -17.16
C PHE A 286 -12.95 19.30 -17.61
N GLN A 287 -12.53 18.02 -17.59
CA GLN A 287 -11.24 17.55 -18.15
C GLN A 287 -9.95 18.26 -17.65
N ARG A 288 -10.01 19.11 -16.62
CA ARG A 288 -8.81 19.58 -15.92
C ARG A 288 -8.35 18.48 -14.97
N ARG A 289 -7.20 17.88 -15.29
CA ARG A 289 -6.43 17.12 -14.31
C ARG A 289 -5.92 18.13 -13.29
N ASP A 290 -6.49 18.12 -12.10
CA ASP A 290 -5.82 18.78 -10.98
C ASP A 290 -4.46 18.10 -10.76
N PRO A 291 -3.41 18.86 -10.40
CA PRO A 291 -2.12 18.28 -10.12
C PRO A 291 -2.24 17.33 -8.92
N MET A 292 -1.59 16.17 -9.01
CA MET A 292 -1.43 15.27 -7.86
C MET A 292 -0.79 16.03 -6.71
N ARG A 293 -1.31 15.84 -5.49
CA ARG A 293 -0.80 16.51 -4.28
C ARG A 293 -0.26 15.47 -3.31
N VAL A 294 0.80 15.84 -2.60
CA VAL A 294 1.32 15.05 -1.47
C VAL A 294 0.82 15.72 -0.20
N GLU A 295 0.07 14.97 0.60
CA GLU A 295 -0.32 15.38 1.96
C GLU A 295 0.63 14.72 2.97
N CYS A 296 1.21 15.54 3.84
CA CYS A 296 2.04 15.08 4.95
C CYS A 296 1.30 15.34 6.26
N ARG A 297 1.06 14.28 7.04
CA ARG A 297 0.39 14.37 8.35
C ARG A 297 1.27 13.77 9.43
N MET A 298 1.65 14.61 10.39
CA MET A 298 2.45 14.21 11.53
C MET A 298 1.55 13.87 12.72
N VAL A 299 1.83 12.75 13.38
CA VAL A 299 1.19 12.34 14.63
C VAL A 299 2.28 12.09 15.66
N ALA A 300 2.22 12.81 16.77
CA ALA A 300 3.15 12.65 17.89
C ALA A 300 2.56 11.74 18.97
N ALA A 301 3.43 11.04 19.69
CA ALA A 301 3.06 10.29 20.87
C ALA A 301 2.53 11.24 21.95
N PRO A 302 1.58 10.79 22.80
CA PRO A 302 1.19 11.58 23.97
C PRO A 302 2.41 11.83 24.86
N THR A 303 2.45 12.99 25.51
CA THR A 303 3.50 13.37 26.45
C THR A 303 3.65 12.28 27.51
N ARG A 304 4.79 11.59 27.49
CA ARG A 304 5.10 10.59 28.52
C ARG A 304 5.52 11.36 29.79
N PRO A 305 4.95 11.05 30.97
CA PRO A 305 5.45 11.63 32.21
C PRO A 305 6.92 11.23 32.37
N VAL A 306 7.79 12.21 32.63
CA VAL A 306 9.19 11.95 32.94
C VAL A 306 9.20 11.19 34.25
N GLN A 307 9.56 9.90 34.22
CA GLN A 307 9.86 9.18 35.44
C GLN A 307 11.15 9.77 36.00
N SER A 308 11.02 10.56 37.06
CA SER A 308 12.14 10.97 37.90
C SER A 308 12.76 9.71 38.50
N ILE A 309 14.02 9.42 38.13
CA ILE A 309 14.87 8.43 38.79
C ILE A 309 15.32 9.00 40.14
#